data_AF-A0AAX6E5T0-F1
#
_entry.id   AF-A0AAX6E5T0-F1
#
_cell.length_a   1.000
_cell.length_b   1.000
_cell.length_c   1.000
_cell.angle_alpha   90.00
_cell.angle_beta   90.00
_cell.angle_gamma   90.00
#
_symmetry.space_group_name_H-M   'P 1'
#
loop_
_entity.id
_entity.type
_entity.pdbx_description
1 polymer ?
#
loop_
_entity_poly.entity_id
_entity_poly.type
_entity_poly.pdbx_seq_one_letter_code
_entity_poly.pdbx_strand_id
1 'polypeptide(L)'
;MAVGKNKRISKGKKGGMKKNVDPFSKKDWHDIKAPSFFNVRNCGKTLVSRTQGTKIASEGLKNRVFEVSLADLQNDEDQSYRKIRLRAEDVQGKNVLTNFWGTDFTTDKVRSLVRKWQTLIKAHVDVKTTDSYSLRMFCIAFTKRRPNQVKRTCYAQSSQIKQIRRKMREIMVNIKLRLVTLNTWCKISSLRS
;
A
#
# COMPACT_ATOMS: atom_id res chain seq x y z
N MET A 1 12.94 -31.73 10.10
CA MET A 1 13.90 -32.51 9.30
C MET A 1 15.08 -31.63 8.91
N ALA A 2 16.25 -31.92 9.48
CA ALA A 2 17.56 -31.62 8.90
C ALA A 2 18.53 -32.66 9.50
N VAL A 3 18.52 -33.87 8.94
CA VAL A 3 19.47 -34.93 9.32
C VAL A 3 20.64 -34.87 8.33
N GLY A 4 21.42 -33.81 8.45
CA GLY A 4 22.71 -33.68 7.77
C GLY A 4 23.80 -34.18 8.70
N LYS A 5 24.29 -35.40 8.48
CA LYS A 5 25.46 -35.95 9.17
C LYS A 5 26.65 -35.00 8.97
N ASN A 6 27.16 -34.41 10.05
CA ASN A 6 28.39 -33.61 10.03
C ASN A 6 29.56 -34.51 9.61
N LYS A 7 29.93 -34.48 8.32
CA LYS A 7 31.25 -34.94 7.87
C LYS A 7 32.27 -34.06 8.56
N ARG A 8 33.13 -34.66 9.39
CA ARG A 8 34.32 -34.04 9.99
C ARG A 8 35.12 -33.36 8.88
N ILE A 9 34.98 -32.04 8.77
CA ILE A 9 35.86 -31.22 7.95
C ILE A 9 37.23 -31.30 8.63
N SER A 10 38.15 -31.90 7.90
CA SER A 10 39.53 -32.16 8.29
C SER A 10 40.20 -30.87 8.79
N LYS A 11 40.92 -31.01 9.92
CA LYS A 11 41.87 -30.01 10.43
C LYS A 11 42.90 -29.71 9.33
N GLY A 12 42.71 -28.62 8.61
CA GLY A 12 43.62 -28.16 7.56
C GLY A 12 43.80 -26.65 7.61
N LYS A 13 44.99 -26.22 8.01
CA LYS A 13 45.55 -24.85 8.00
C LYS A 13 44.86 -23.78 8.87
N LYS A 14 45.60 -23.43 9.93
CA LYS A 14 45.46 -22.24 10.79
C LYS A 14 45.80 -20.96 10.00
N GLY A 15 45.06 -20.68 8.93
CA GLY A 15 45.00 -19.35 8.31
C GLY A 15 43.92 -18.58 9.05
N GLY A 16 44.24 -17.39 9.56
CA GLY A 16 43.39 -16.59 10.45
C GLY A 16 41.92 -16.59 10.02
N MET A 17 41.11 -17.42 10.67
CA MET A 17 39.68 -17.47 10.42
C MET A 17 39.14 -16.11 10.82
N LYS A 18 38.74 -15.29 9.83
CA LYS A 18 37.82 -14.18 10.08
C LYS A 18 36.70 -14.77 10.93
N LYS A 19 36.57 -14.32 12.19
CA LYS A 19 35.49 -14.75 13.08
C LYS A 19 34.20 -14.73 12.24
N ASN A 20 33.45 -15.82 12.24
CA ASN A 20 32.18 -15.87 11.53
C ASN A 20 31.23 -14.91 12.25
N VAL A 21 31.28 -13.64 11.88
CA VAL A 21 30.48 -12.58 12.50
C VAL A 21 29.06 -12.72 11.98
N ASP A 22 28.11 -12.80 12.90
CA ASP A 22 26.68 -12.84 12.58
C ASP A 22 26.32 -11.70 11.62
N PRO A 23 25.76 -12.00 10.43
CA PRO A 23 25.31 -10.98 9.50
C PRO A 23 24.33 -9.95 10.08
N PHE A 24 23.58 -10.28 11.13
CA PHE A 24 22.67 -9.33 11.79
C PHE A 24 23.37 -8.30 12.66
N SER A 25 24.55 -8.60 13.21
CA SER A 25 25.30 -7.64 14.03
C SER A 25 25.85 -6.45 13.22
N LYS A 26 25.79 -6.55 11.88
CA LYS A 26 26.21 -5.50 10.95
C LYS A 26 25.04 -4.68 10.42
N LYS A 27 23.82 -4.88 10.92
CA LYS A 27 22.61 -4.19 10.47
C LYS A 27 22.13 -3.20 11.51
N ASP A 28 21.73 -2.02 11.04
CA ASP A 28 21.15 -0.97 11.86
C ASP A 28 19.62 -0.96 11.69
N TRP A 29 18.93 -0.65 12.79
CA TRP A 29 17.48 -0.53 12.84
C TRP A 29 17.06 0.92 12.57
N HIS A 30 16.08 1.08 11.69
CA HIS A 30 15.48 2.35 11.31
C HIS A 30 13.97 2.31 11.54
N ASP A 31 13.44 3.40 12.10
CA ASP A 31 12.00 3.55 12.36
C ASP A 31 11.34 4.19 11.14
N ILE A 32 10.27 3.57 10.64
CA ILE A 32 9.50 4.08 9.51
C ILE A 32 8.45 5.06 10.03
N LYS A 33 8.50 6.29 9.52
CA LYS A 33 7.54 7.34 9.85
C LYS A 33 6.55 7.53 8.71
N ALA A 34 5.28 7.39 9.05
CA ALA A 34 4.18 7.82 8.20
C ALA A 34 4.17 9.35 8.09
N PRO A 35 3.73 9.88 6.94
CA PRO A 35 3.54 11.30 6.75
C PRO A 35 2.43 11.86 7.65
N SER A 36 2.42 13.20 7.80
CA SER A 36 1.68 13.92 8.83
C SER A 36 0.15 13.86 8.76
N PHE A 37 -0.41 13.30 7.68
CA PHE A 37 -1.85 13.18 7.47
C PHE A 37 -2.49 11.98 8.17
N PHE A 38 -1.69 11.03 8.67
CA PHE A 38 -2.18 9.92 9.50
C PHE A 38 -2.06 10.25 10.99
N ASN A 39 -2.99 9.72 11.79
CA ASN A 39 -2.97 9.89 13.25
C ASN A 39 -1.76 9.18 13.87
N VAL A 40 -1.50 7.94 13.45
CA VAL A 40 -0.35 7.15 13.91
C VAL A 40 0.80 7.32 12.93
N ARG A 41 1.90 7.90 13.42
CA ARG A 41 3.11 8.13 12.61
C ARG A 41 4.10 6.97 12.61
N ASN A 42 3.97 6.00 13.49
CA ASN A 42 4.92 4.90 13.58
C ASN A 42 4.37 3.69 12.83
N CYS A 43 4.93 3.38 11.66
CA CYS A 43 4.45 2.27 10.83
C CYS A 43 5.17 0.95 11.11
N GLY A 44 6.36 1.01 11.70
CA GLY A 44 7.18 -0.17 11.98
C GLY A 44 8.67 0.12 11.93
N LYS A 45 9.47 -0.95 11.96
CA LYS A 45 10.94 -0.88 11.93
C LYS A 45 11.48 -1.67 10.76
N THR A 46 12.53 -1.16 10.14
CA THR A 46 13.28 -1.85 9.09
C THR A 46 14.74 -1.96 9.44
N LEU A 47 15.37 -3.01 8.92
CA LEU A 47 16.79 -3.28 9.10
C LEU A 47 17.52 -3.09 7.78
N VAL A 48 18.66 -2.40 7.82
CA VAL A 48 19.56 -2.23 6.68
C VAL A 48 20.99 -2.41 7.13
N SER A 49 21.83 -2.93 6.23
CA SER A 49 23.26 -3.07 6.48
C SER A 49 23.88 -1.71 6.79
N ARG A 50 24.67 -1.65 7.87
CA ARG A 50 25.43 -0.46 8.26
C ARG A 50 26.30 0.01 7.10
N THR A 51 26.43 1.33 6.95
CA THR A 51 27.28 1.96 5.94
C THR A 51 28.68 1.38 5.98
N GLN A 52 29.14 0.86 4.84
CA GLN A 52 30.49 0.30 4.68
C GLN A 52 31.10 0.85 3.39
N GLY A 53 32.21 1.58 3.52
CA GLY A 53 32.90 2.20 2.39
C GLY A 53 31.98 3.13 1.61
N THR A 54 31.85 2.88 0.30
CA THR A 54 31.03 3.66 -0.63
C THR A 54 29.54 3.32 -0.62
N LYS A 55 29.11 2.25 0.07
CA LYS A 55 27.69 1.86 0.15
C LYS A 55 27.06 2.45 1.40
N ILE A 56 26.25 3.50 1.20
CA ILE A 56 25.56 4.22 2.28
C ILE A 56 24.24 3.50 2.60
N ALA A 57 23.96 3.30 3.89
CA ALA A 57 22.72 2.67 4.34
C ALA A 57 21.45 3.44 3.92
N SER A 58 21.52 4.77 3.86
CA SER A 58 20.39 5.63 3.46
C SER A 58 19.96 5.41 2.02
N GLU A 59 20.90 5.20 1.09
CA GLU A 59 20.59 4.93 -0.31
C GLU A 59 19.88 3.59 -0.49
N GLY A 60 20.28 2.57 0.27
CA GLY A 60 19.62 1.26 0.27
C GLY A 60 18.22 1.25 0.88
N LEU A 61 17.85 2.27 1.66
CA LEU A 61 16.51 2.46 2.26
C LEU A 61 15.56 3.22 1.33
N LYS A 62 16.09 4.20 0.59
CA LYS A 62 15.31 4.98 -0.37
C LYS A 62 14.66 4.08 -1.41
N ASN A 63 13.49 4.47 -1.88
CA ASN A 63 12.70 3.76 -2.89
C ASN A 63 12.12 2.40 -2.46
N ARG A 64 12.28 1.99 -1.20
CA ARG A 64 11.53 0.86 -0.66
C ARG A 64 10.06 1.25 -0.51
N VAL A 65 9.18 0.31 -0.83
CA VAL A 65 7.73 0.47 -0.68
C VAL A 65 7.27 -0.41 0.49
N PHE A 66 6.61 0.22 1.45
CA PHE A 66 6.01 -0.42 2.61
C PHE A 66 4.50 -0.46 2.43
N GLU A 67 3.91 -1.63 2.69
CA GLU A 67 2.47 -1.84 2.66
C GLU A 67 1.96 -1.92 4.10
N VAL A 68 1.05 -1.02 4.46
CA VAL A 68 0.49 -0.90 5.82
C VAL A 68 -1.02 -0.82 5.71
N SER A 69 -1.75 -1.38 6.67
CA SER A 69 -3.20 -1.25 6.70
C SER A 69 -3.60 0.17 7.14
N LEU A 70 -4.73 0.69 6.65
CA LEU A 70 -5.24 1.98 7.10
C LEU A 70 -5.73 1.93 8.55
N ALA A 71 -6.20 0.77 9.01
CA ALA A 71 -6.62 0.57 10.40
C ALA A 71 -5.49 0.86 11.38
N ASP A 72 -4.27 0.40 11.09
CA ASP A 72 -3.11 0.64 11.95
C ASP A 72 -2.66 2.12 11.96
N LEU A 73 -2.98 2.86 10.89
CA LEU A 73 -2.60 4.27 10.74
C LEU A 73 -3.61 5.24 11.35
N GLN A 74 -4.89 4.86 11.40
CA GLN A 74 -6.00 5.72 11.85
C GLN A 74 -6.66 5.24 13.15
N ASN A 75 -6.32 4.04 13.65
CA ASN A 75 -6.97 3.34 14.75
C ASN A 75 -8.47 3.09 14.52
N ASP A 76 -8.84 2.79 13.28
CA ASP A 76 -10.22 2.51 12.87
C ASP A 76 -10.29 1.13 12.19
N GLU A 77 -10.85 0.14 12.89
CA GLU A 77 -10.89 -1.26 12.44
C GLU A 77 -11.80 -1.48 11.22
N ASP A 78 -12.80 -0.61 11.03
CA ASP A 78 -13.74 -0.70 9.89
C ASP A 78 -13.02 -0.52 8.55
N GLN A 79 -11.86 0.14 8.56
CA GLN A 79 -11.06 0.44 7.37
C GLN A 79 -9.88 -0.53 7.15
N SER A 80 -9.85 -1.66 7.86
CA SER A 80 -8.84 -2.72 7.75
C SER A 80 -8.65 -3.27 6.33
N TYR A 81 -9.70 -3.21 5.49
CA TYR A 81 -9.64 -3.68 4.11
C TYR A 81 -8.85 -2.79 3.15
N ARG A 82 -8.46 -1.58 3.58
CA ARG A 82 -7.67 -0.65 2.76
C ARG A 82 -6.20 -0.76 3.15
N LYS A 83 -5.37 -1.06 2.15
CA LYS A 83 -3.92 -1.07 2.28
C LYS A 83 -3.34 0.16 1.61
N ILE A 84 -2.34 0.74 2.24
CA ILE A 84 -1.64 1.93 1.76
C ILE A 84 -0.19 1.55 1.50
N ARG A 85 0.29 1.96 0.34
CA ARG A 85 1.68 1.80 -0.08
C ARG A 85 2.40 3.12 0.14
N LEU A 86 3.40 3.08 1.01
CA LEU A 86 4.24 4.21 1.39
C LEU A 86 5.65 3.99 0.83
N ARG A 87 6.19 4.97 0.09
CA ARG A 87 7.55 4.92 -0.44
C ARG A 87 8.48 5.73 0.44
N ALA A 88 9.63 5.17 0.79
CA ALA A 88 10.71 5.92 1.45
C ALA A 88 11.37 6.89 0.47
N GLU A 89 11.30 8.18 0.77
CA GLU A 89 11.99 9.23 0.00
C GLU A 89 13.24 9.73 0.69
N ASP A 90 13.14 9.98 2.00
CA ASP A 90 14.25 10.53 2.75
C ASP A 90 14.50 9.83 4.09
N VAL A 91 15.74 9.90 4.55
CA VAL A 91 16.19 9.27 5.80
C VAL A 91 16.88 10.32 6.66
N GLN A 92 16.26 10.66 7.78
CA GLN A 92 16.78 11.61 8.75
C GLN A 92 17.29 10.85 9.98
N GLY A 93 18.61 10.64 10.04
CA GLY A 93 19.24 9.84 11.09
C GLY A 93 18.69 8.41 11.08
N LYS A 94 17.92 8.05 12.12
CA LYS A 94 17.27 6.73 12.25
C LYS A 94 15.84 6.68 11.73
N ASN A 95 15.25 7.84 11.39
CA ASN A 95 13.87 7.92 10.94
C ASN A 95 13.81 7.92 9.40
N VAL A 96 12.96 7.07 8.84
CA VAL A 96 12.66 7.04 7.40
C VAL A 96 11.36 7.79 7.16
N LEU A 97 11.43 8.88 6.40
CA LEU A 97 10.27 9.65 5.98
C LEU A 97 9.68 9.01 4.72
N THR A 98 8.37 8.78 4.76
CA THR A 98 7.65 8.12 3.67
C THR A 98 6.60 9.03 3.06
N ASN A 99 6.42 8.88 1.74
CA ASN A 99 5.38 9.55 0.97
C ASN A 99 4.38 8.53 0.41
N PHE A 100 3.19 9.02 0.08
CA PHE A 100 2.14 8.19 -0.50
C PHE A 100 2.52 7.74 -1.92
N TRP A 101 2.51 6.43 -2.15
CA TRP A 101 2.78 5.84 -3.47
C TRP A 101 1.51 5.29 -4.12
N GLY A 102 0.64 4.67 -3.34
CA GLY A 102 -0.58 4.07 -3.86
C GLY A 102 -1.47 3.49 -2.76
N THR A 103 -2.66 3.06 -3.15
CA THR A 103 -3.61 2.37 -2.28
C THR A 103 -4.15 1.15 -2.98
N ASP A 104 -4.30 0.07 -2.24
CA ASP A 104 -4.81 -1.21 -2.71
C ASP A 104 -5.89 -1.72 -1.74
N PHE A 105 -6.80 -2.52 -2.25
CA PHE A 105 -7.78 -3.23 -1.43
C PHE A 105 -7.27 -4.62 -1.10
N THR A 106 -7.68 -5.15 0.05
CA THR A 106 -7.46 -6.56 0.35
C THR A 106 -8.26 -7.47 -0.59
N THR A 107 -7.73 -8.67 -0.86
CA THR A 107 -8.33 -9.59 -1.83
C THR A 107 -9.66 -10.16 -1.33
N ASP A 108 -9.77 -10.37 -0.02
CA ASP A 108 -11.00 -10.75 0.69
C ASP A 108 -12.13 -9.73 0.47
N LYS A 109 -11.86 -8.43 0.66
CA LYS A 109 -12.89 -7.39 0.47
C LYS A 109 -13.38 -7.35 -0.97
N VAL A 110 -12.48 -7.34 -1.95
CA VAL A 110 -12.87 -7.32 -3.37
C VAL A 110 -13.71 -8.55 -3.72
N ARG A 111 -13.31 -9.74 -3.25
CA ARG A 111 -14.05 -10.99 -3.47
C ARG A 111 -15.42 -10.99 -2.78
N SER A 112 -15.53 -10.42 -1.58
CA SER A 112 -16.78 -10.36 -0.82
C SER A 112 -17.87 -9.49 -1.47
N LEU A 113 -17.44 -8.43 -2.19
CA LEU A 113 -18.32 -7.52 -2.89
C LEU A 113 -18.89 -8.14 -4.18
N VAL A 114 -18.10 -9.00 -4.84
CA VAL A 114 -18.50 -9.69 -6.07
C VAL A 114 -19.40 -10.88 -5.71
N ARG A 115 -20.71 -10.63 -5.73
CA ARG A 115 -21.76 -11.65 -5.59
C ARG A 115 -22.40 -11.98 -6.95
N LYS A 116 -23.01 -13.16 -7.05
CA LYS A 116 -23.84 -13.56 -8.20
C LYS A 116 -25.14 -12.72 -8.26
N TRP A 117 -25.79 -12.71 -9.43
CA TRP A 117 -27.12 -12.11 -9.67
C TRP A 117 -27.22 -10.58 -9.63
N GLN A 118 -26.09 -9.89 -9.72
CA GLN A 118 -25.98 -8.44 -9.80
C GLN A 118 -25.04 -8.04 -10.95
N THR A 119 -25.20 -6.84 -11.47
CA THR A 119 -24.28 -6.28 -12.47
C THR A 119 -23.09 -5.60 -11.79
N LEU A 120 -21.90 -5.88 -12.31
CA LEU A 120 -20.67 -5.21 -11.93
C LEU A 120 -20.39 -4.06 -12.90
N ILE A 121 -20.17 -2.86 -12.36
CA ILE A 121 -19.85 -1.66 -13.12
C ILE A 121 -18.44 -1.21 -12.72
N LYS A 122 -17.49 -1.31 -13.66
CA LYS A 122 -16.11 -0.82 -13.52
C LYS A 122 -15.91 0.46 -14.33
N ALA A 123 -15.14 1.39 -13.78
CA ALA A 123 -14.64 2.57 -14.48
C ALA A 123 -13.20 2.86 -14.03
N HIS A 124 -12.40 3.44 -14.91
CA HIS A 124 -11.07 3.94 -14.61
C HIS A 124 -10.89 5.32 -15.25
N VAL A 125 -10.05 6.15 -14.62
CA VAL A 125 -9.68 7.48 -15.11
C VAL A 125 -8.23 7.74 -14.75
N ASP A 126 -7.49 8.29 -15.72
CA ASP A 126 -6.14 8.80 -15.50
C ASP A 126 -6.21 10.29 -15.15
N VAL A 127 -5.61 10.64 -14.02
CA VAL A 127 -5.69 11.98 -13.45
C VAL A 127 -4.30 12.47 -13.10
N LYS A 128 -3.93 13.64 -13.62
CA LYS A 128 -2.71 14.35 -13.23
C LYS A 128 -2.99 15.34 -12.11
N THR A 129 -2.40 15.18 -10.93
CA THR A 129 -2.51 16.16 -9.85
C THR A 129 -1.75 17.44 -10.19
N THR A 130 -2.05 18.50 -9.45
CA THR A 130 -1.32 19.79 -9.43
C THR A 130 0.17 19.61 -9.15
N ASP A 131 0.51 18.71 -8.23
CA ASP A 131 1.88 18.37 -7.82
C ASP A 131 2.64 17.53 -8.88
N SER A 132 2.18 17.52 -10.14
CA SER A 132 2.75 16.78 -11.28
C SER A 132 2.76 15.24 -11.20
N TYR A 133 2.18 14.62 -10.18
CA TYR A 133 1.95 13.16 -10.15
C TYR A 133 0.81 12.73 -11.10
N SER A 134 0.98 11.57 -11.73
CA SER A 134 -0.06 10.92 -12.54
C SER A 134 -0.62 9.72 -11.79
N LEU A 135 -1.92 9.75 -11.48
CA LEU A 135 -2.64 8.71 -10.75
C LEU A 135 -3.66 8.04 -11.66
N ARG A 136 -3.77 6.70 -11.58
CA ARG A 136 -4.86 5.95 -12.18
C ARG A 136 -5.84 5.54 -11.10
N MET A 137 -7.04 6.11 -11.15
CA MET A 137 -8.10 5.78 -10.19
C MET A 137 -9.03 4.74 -10.76
N PHE A 138 -9.41 3.77 -9.92
CA PHE A 138 -10.39 2.74 -10.24
C PHE A 138 -11.65 2.94 -9.40
N CYS A 139 -12.81 2.69 -10.01
CA CYS A 139 -14.09 2.66 -9.33
C CYS A 139 -14.84 1.37 -9.69
N ILE A 140 -15.39 0.74 -8.66
CA ILE A 140 -16.20 -0.47 -8.77
C ILE A 140 -17.52 -0.19 -8.07
N ALA A 141 -18.63 -0.42 -8.76
CA ALA A 141 -19.96 -0.42 -8.15
C ALA A 141 -20.74 -1.67 -8.54
N PHE A 142 -21.70 -2.01 -7.69
CA PHE A 142 -22.62 -3.11 -7.87
C PHE A 142 -24.05 -2.60 -7.80
N THR A 143 -24.96 -3.25 -8.51
CA THR A 143 -26.39 -2.96 -8.37
C THR A 143 -26.92 -3.54 -7.06
N LYS A 144 -27.58 -2.69 -6.27
CA LYS A 144 -28.25 -3.10 -5.03
C LYS A 144 -29.68 -3.53 -5.33
N ARG A 145 -30.14 -4.59 -4.69
CA ARG A 145 -31.54 -5.02 -4.71
C ARG A 145 -32.41 -4.00 -3.96
N ARG A 146 -33.58 -3.67 -4.53
CA ARG A 146 -34.55 -2.79 -3.85
C ARG A 146 -35.34 -3.58 -2.79
N PRO A 147 -35.70 -2.96 -1.65
CA PRO A 147 -36.71 -3.54 -0.76
C PRO A 147 -38.01 -3.70 -1.59
N ASN A 148 -38.66 -4.86 -1.50
CA ASN A 148 -39.86 -5.26 -2.29
C ASN A 148 -39.61 -5.79 -3.72
N GLN A 149 -38.37 -6.03 -4.12
CA GLN A 149 -38.10 -6.67 -5.41
C GLN A 149 -38.36 -8.19 -5.36
N VAL A 150 -39.30 -8.66 -6.19
CA VAL A 150 -39.68 -10.09 -6.32
C VAL A 150 -38.62 -10.91 -7.05
N LYS A 151 -38.03 -10.35 -8.12
CA LYS A 151 -36.98 -11.02 -8.91
C LYS A 151 -35.69 -11.17 -8.08
N ARG A 152 -35.11 -12.37 -8.10
CA ARG A 152 -33.81 -12.66 -7.47
C ARG A 152 -32.65 -11.91 -8.14
N THR A 153 -32.78 -11.60 -9.44
CA THR A 153 -31.74 -10.94 -10.24
C THR A 153 -31.93 -9.42 -10.28
N CYS A 154 -30.81 -8.69 -10.25
CA CYS A 154 -30.76 -7.23 -10.25
C CYS A 154 -29.79 -6.72 -11.34
N TYR A 155 -30.04 -7.08 -12.59
CA TYR A 155 -29.19 -6.65 -13.70
C TYR A 155 -29.57 -5.27 -14.22
N ALA A 156 -28.59 -4.39 -14.40
CA ALA A 156 -28.76 -3.12 -15.09
C ALA A 156 -28.75 -3.29 -16.61
N GLN A 157 -29.53 -2.48 -17.32
CA GLN A 157 -29.48 -2.43 -18.79
C GLN A 157 -28.16 -1.83 -19.28
N SER A 158 -27.67 -2.28 -20.43
CA SER A 158 -26.41 -1.81 -21.02
C SER A 158 -26.39 -0.29 -21.26
N SER A 159 -27.53 0.32 -21.58
CA SER A 159 -27.69 1.78 -21.73
C SER A 159 -27.42 2.51 -20.41
N GLN A 160 -28.04 2.06 -19.32
CA GLN A 160 -27.87 2.60 -17.98
C GLN A 160 -26.42 2.42 -17.48
N ILE A 161 -25.79 1.28 -17.75
CA ILE A 161 -24.38 1.03 -17.39
C ILE A 161 -23.46 2.07 -18.05
N LYS A 162 -23.70 2.41 -19.33
CA LYS A 162 -22.92 3.44 -20.05
C LYS A 162 -23.11 4.83 -19.42
N GLN A 163 -24.33 5.19 -19.07
CA GLN A 163 -24.64 6.47 -18.41
C GLN A 163 -23.98 6.58 -17.04
N ILE A 164 -24.07 5.52 -16.21
CA ILE A 164 -23.42 5.46 -14.89
C ILE A 164 -21.91 5.58 -15.03
N ARG A 165 -21.28 4.87 -15.99
CA ARG A 165 -19.84 4.99 -16.24
C ARG A 165 -19.43 6.41 -16.64
N ARG A 166 -20.24 7.11 -17.42
CA ARG A 166 -19.97 8.52 -17.78
C ARG A 166 -19.98 9.41 -16.53
N LYS A 167 -21.00 9.26 -15.68
CA LYS A 167 -21.13 10.01 -14.43
C LYS A 167 -20.04 9.67 -13.41
N MET A 168 -19.64 8.41 -13.31
CA MET A 168 -18.50 8.00 -12.47
C MET A 168 -17.22 8.71 -12.89
N ARG A 169 -16.90 8.71 -14.19
CA ARG A 169 -15.69 9.39 -14.69
C ARG A 169 -15.74 10.89 -14.42
N GLU A 170 -16.90 11.51 -14.65
CA GLU A 170 -17.12 12.93 -14.38
C GLU A 170 -16.89 13.28 -12.90
N ILE A 171 -17.47 12.50 -11.97
CA ILE A 171 -17.28 12.69 -10.53
C ILE A 171 -15.82 12.46 -10.13
N MET A 172 -15.15 11.45 -10.68
CA MET A 172 -13.74 11.18 -10.41
C MET A 172 -12.84 12.34 -10.85
N VAL A 173 -13.13 12.96 -12.00
CA VAL A 173 -12.42 14.17 -12.47
C VAL A 173 -12.79 15.40 -11.64
N ASN A 174 -14.02 15.52 -11.16
CA ASN A 174 -14.41 16.67 -10.32
C ASN A 174 -13.85 16.57 -8.89
N ILE A 175 -13.76 15.38 -8.32
CA ILE A 175 -13.11 15.14 -7.01
C ILE A 175 -11.66 15.64 -7.04
N LYS A 176 -10.96 15.47 -8.16
CA LYS A 176 -9.63 16.04 -8.39
C LYS A 176 -9.59 17.56 -8.23
N LEU A 177 -10.55 18.30 -8.81
CA LEU A 177 -10.52 19.77 -8.80
C LEU A 177 -10.61 20.36 -7.38
N ARG A 178 -11.18 19.63 -6.43
CA ARG A 178 -11.25 20.04 -5.03
C ARG A 178 -10.00 19.66 -4.22
N LEU A 179 -9.15 18.81 -4.78
CA LEU A 179 -8.00 18.20 -4.12
C LEU A 179 -6.73 18.79 -4.72
N VAL A 180 -6.29 19.89 -4.12
CA VAL A 180 -5.19 20.75 -4.58
C VAL A 180 -3.82 20.09 -4.39
N THR A 181 -3.72 18.99 -3.64
CA THR A 181 -2.45 18.27 -3.40
C THR A 181 -2.66 16.77 -3.19
N LEU A 182 -1.63 15.95 -3.44
CA LEU A 182 -1.65 14.51 -3.14
C LEU A 182 -2.02 14.23 -1.67
N ASN A 183 -1.58 15.12 -0.76
CA ASN A 183 -1.83 15.05 0.68
C ASN A 183 -3.29 15.31 1.04
N THR A 184 -3.96 16.25 0.36
CA THR A 184 -5.41 16.48 0.57
C THR A 184 -6.23 15.31 0.03
N TRP A 185 -5.80 14.67 -1.07
CA TRP A 185 -6.45 13.47 -1.60
C TRP A 185 -6.37 12.28 -0.64
N CYS A 186 -5.20 12.04 -0.06
CA CYS A 186 -5.01 10.98 0.94
C CYS A 186 -5.85 11.20 2.21
N LYS A 187 -6.01 12.46 2.63
CA LYS A 187 -6.85 12.81 3.79
C LYS A 187 -8.35 12.61 3.52
N ILE A 188 -8.85 12.92 2.31
CA ILE A 188 -10.26 12.66 1.97
C ILE A 188 -10.52 11.17 1.75
N SER A 189 -9.57 10.41 1.19
CA SER A 189 -9.72 8.97 1.05
C SER A 189 -9.73 8.25 2.40
N SER A 190 -9.10 8.78 3.45
CA SER A 190 -9.21 8.25 4.82
C SER A 190 -10.47 8.72 5.58
N LEU A 191 -11.02 9.90 5.27
CA LEU A 191 -12.15 10.51 5.99
C LEU A 191 -13.53 10.28 5.37
N ARG A 192 -13.66 9.99 4.07
CA ARG A 192 -14.96 9.67 3.46
C ARG A 192 -15.18 8.16 3.39
N SER A 193 -15.78 7.65 4.46
CA SER A 193 -16.68 6.49 4.45
C SER A 193 -18.05 6.94 4.97
#